data_AF-G0VF48-F1
#
_entry.id   AF-G0VF48-F1
#
_cell.length_a   1.000
_cell.length_b   1.000
_cell.length_c   1.000
_cell.angle_alpha   90.00
_cell.angle_beta   90.00
_cell.angle_gamma   90.00
#
_symmetry.space_group_name_H-M   'P 1'
#
loop_
_entity.id
_entity.type
_entity.pdbx_description
1 polymer ?
#
loop_
_entity_poly.entity_id
_entity_poly.type
_entity_poly.pdbx_seq_one_letter_code
_entity_poly.pdbx_strand_id
1 'polypeptide(L)'
;MTILEDSFTQYKEEVTRQLAINQAHLDSLTHPGCRVTFPVDQEELPSPDPNLKVFFFDIDNCLYKSSTRIHDLMQISILNYFKNQLKVSHEEAQKLNNTYYKQYGLAIRGLVMFHDIKAMEYNRFVDDSLPLQDILQPDLSLREMLIKLRNSGAVDKLWLFTNAYKNHGLRCVRLLGIADLFDGITYCDYRQTDTLICKPDVRAFERAKIQSGLGDYRNAWFVDDSGANISQGINLGMGKCIHLVENEVNEILGKAPPPDKSITIKHITDMERVVPELFGHCCI
;
A
#
# COMPACT_ATOMS: atom_id res chain seq x y z
N MET A 1 22.13 -38.80 -18.82
CA MET A 1 21.13 -38.03 -19.60
C MET A 1 20.45 -37.11 -18.61
N THR A 2 21.04 -35.93 -18.39
CA THR A 2 20.56 -34.95 -17.42
C THR A 2 19.31 -34.31 -18.02
N ILE A 3 18.16 -34.50 -17.38
CA ILE A 3 16.94 -33.80 -17.75
C ILE A 3 17.25 -32.32 -17.49
N LEU A 4 17.34 -31.52 -18.56
CA LEU A 4 17.27 -30.07 -18.46
C LEU A 4 15.89 -29.76 -17.87
N GLU A 5 15.80 -29.61 -16.56
CA GLU A 5 14.62 -29.03 -15.95
C GLU A 5 14.39 -27.67 -16.59
N ASP A 6 13.17 -27.46 -17.10
CA ASP A 6 12.75 -26.19 -17.68
C ASP A 6 13.01 -25.09 -16.64
N SER A 7 13.81 -24.07 -17.00
CA SER A 7 14.20 -22.97 -16.11
C SER A 7 12.99 -22.28 -15.46
N PHE A 8 11.85 -22.33 -16.15
CA PHE A 8 10.60 -21.80 -15.63
C PHE A 8 9.99 -22.68 -14.53
N THR A 9 10.11 -24.00 -14.63
CA THR A 9 9.69 -24.94 -13.57
C THR A 9 10.50 -24.72 -12.30
N GLN A 10 11.82 -24.57 -12.40
CA GLN A 10 12.67 -24.25 -11.26
C GLN A 10 12.28 -22.91 -10.61
N TYR A 11 11.97 -21.89 -11.42
CA TYR A 11 11.49 -20.61 -10.90
C TYR A 11 10.15 -20.73 -10.15
N LYS A 12 9.22 -21.57 -10.63
CA LYS A 12 7.95 -21.85 -9.93
C LYS A 12 8.15 -22.55 -8.60
N GLU A 13 9.06 -23.52 -8.56
CA GLU A 13 9.40 -24.26 -7.34
C GLU A 13 10.03 -23.33 -6.31
N GLU A 14 10.93 -22.46 -6.74
CA GLU A 14 11.54 -21.44 -5.89
C GLU A 14 10.51 -20.51 -5.25
N VAL A 15 9.62 -19.94 -6.08
CA VAL A 15 8.53 -19.09 -5.59
C VAL A 15 7.63 -19.86 -4.63
N THR A 16 7.28 -21.10 -4.94
CA THR A 16 6.42 -21.91 -4.05
C THR A 16 7.10 -22.20 -2.70
N ARG A 17 8.39 -22.49 -2.71
CA ARG A 17 9.19 -22.67 -1.49
C ARG A 17 9.24 -21.38 -0.66
N GLN A 18 9.49 -20.24 -1.31
CA GLN A 18 9.55 -18.95 -0.63
C GLN A 18 8.19 -18.54 -0.04
N LEU A 19 7.09 -18.81 -0.75
CA LEU A 19 5.73 -18.58 -0.23
C LEU A 19 5.47 -19.40 1.05
N ALA A 20 5.91 -20.67 1.08
CA ALA A 20 5.77 -21.50 2.27
C ALA A 20 6.59 -20.96 3.46
N ILE A 21 7.82 -20.47 3.20
CA ILE A 21 8.66 -19.82 4.22
C ILE A 21 7.96 -18.56 4.75
N ASN A 22 7.45 -17.72 3.85
CA ASN A 22 6.75 -16.48 4.22
C ASN A 22 5.52 -16.78 5.10
N GLN A 23 4.72 -17.78 4.74
CA GLN A 23 3.55 -18.19 5.51
C GLN A 23 3.93 -18.75 6.89
N ALA A 24 4.91 -19.65 6.95
CA ALA A 24 5.39 -20.23 8.21
C ALA A 24 5.93 -19.15 9.17
N HIS A 25 6.64 -18.15 8.64
CA HIS A 25 7.11 -17.02 9.43
C HIS A 25 5.95 -16.22 10.02
N LEU A 26 4.96 -15.84 9.19
CA LEU A 26 3.78 -15.10 9.64
C LEU A 26 3.00 -15.85 10.73
N ASP A 27 2.87 -17.17 10.60
CA ASP A 27 2.17 -18.01 11.59
C ASP A 27 2.94 -18.14 12.91
N SER A 28 4.26 -17.92 12.89
CA SER A 28 5.12 -17.93 14.07
C SER A 28 5.10 -16.61 14.88
N LEU A 29 4.55 -15.52 14.33
CA LEU A 29 4.58 -14.21 14.98
C LEU A 29 3.73 -14.17 16.26
N THR A 30 4.31 -13.64 17.34
CA THR A 30 3.67 -13.53 18.66
C THR A 30 3.66 -12.12 19.26
N HIS A 31 4.34 -11.16 18.62
CA HIS A 31 4.43 -9.79 19.13
C HIS A 31 3.08 -9.04 19.01
N PRO A 32 2.87 -7.96 19.80
CA PRO A 32 1.68 -7.12 19.67
C PRO A 32 1.45 -6.64 18.24
N GLY A 33 0.18 -6.59 17.84
CA GLY A 33 -0.23 -6.15 16.50
C GLY A 33 0.18 -7.05 15.34
N CYS A 34 0.64 -8.28 15.58
CA CYS A 34 0.93 -9.25 14.52
C CYS A 34 -0.32 -9.92 13.92
N ARG A 35 -1.51 -9.67 14.48
CA ARG A 35 -2.79 -10.25 14.08
C ARG A 35 -3.74 -9.17 13.57
N VAL A 36 -4.35 -9.42 12.43
CA VAL A 36 -5.40 -8.59 11.86
C VAL A 36 -6.66 -8.79 12.70
N THR A 37 -7.26 -7.70 13.20
CA THR A 37 -8.45 -7.72 14.07
C THR A 37 -9.69 -7.14 13.39
N PHE A 38 -9.56 -6.66 12.16
CA PHE A 38 -10.65 -6.11 11.36
C PHE A 38 -11.08 -7.07 10.23
N PRO A 39 -12.33 -7.03 9.78
CA PRO A 39 -12.79 -7.85 8.66
C PRO A 39 -12.19 -7.36 7.34
N VAL A 40 -11.79 -8.32 6.50
CA VAL A 40 -11.32 -8.10 5.12
C VAL A 40 -12.42 -8.60 4.18
N ASP A 41 -12.68 -7.88 3.09
CA ASP A 41 -13.74 -8.19 2.13
C ASP A 41 -15.14 -8.26 2.77
N GLN A 42 -15.53 -7.18 3.47
CA GLN A 42 -16.87 -7.06 4.07
C GLN A 42 -17.96 -7.28 2.99
N GLU A 43 -18.81 -8.27 3.20
CA GLU A 43 -19.95 -8.58 2.32
C GLU A 43 -21.02 -7.49 2.39
N GLU A 44 -21.28 -7.01 3.60
CA GLU A 44 -22.19 -5.90 3.86
C GLU A 44 -21.39 -4.61 4.06
N LEU A 45 -21.64 -3.63 3.19
CA LEU A 45 -21.01 -2.32 3.28
C LEU A 45 -21.73 -1.44 4.31
N PRO A 46 -21.00 -0.64 5.11
CA PRO A 46 -21.62 0.26 6.07
C PRO A 46 -22.45 1.33 5.37
N SER A 47 -23.54 1.76 6.02
CA SER A 47 -24.26 2.96 5.58
C SER A 47 -23.35 4.19 5.72
N PRO A 48 -23.37 5.13 4.75
CA PRO A 48 -22.55 6.33 4.82
C PRO A 48 -23.00 7.22 5.98
N ASP A 49 -22.07 7.58 6.87
CA ASP A 49 -22.31 8.51 7.97
C ASP A 49 -21.61 9.84 7.69
N PRO A 50 -22.35 10.96 7.53
CA PRO A 50 -21.77 12.26 7.23
C PRO A 50 -20.90 12.83 8.35
N ASN A 51 -20.99 12.33 9.58
CA ASN A 51 -20.18 12.80 10.72
C ASN A 51 -18.97 11.90 11.01
N LEU A 52 -18.89 10.71 10.40
CA LEU A 52 -17.81 9.77 10.62
C LEU A 52 -16.48 10.35 10.12
N LYS A 53 -15.47 10.32 11.00
CA LYS A 53 -14.12 10.80 10.75
C LYS A 53 -13.19 9.64 10.45
N VAL A 54 -12.59 9.64 9.25
CA VAL A 54 -11.73 8.55 8.78
C VAL A 54 -10.36 9.07 8.41
N PHE A 55 -9.31 8.43 8.92
CA PHE A 55 -7.94 8.69 8.49
C PHE A 55 -7.47 7.53 7.61
N PHE A 56 -7.25 7.81 6.32
CA PHE A 56 -6.70 6.89 5.34
C PHE A 56 -5.17 6.90 5.34
N PHE A 57 -4.57 5.70 5.33
CA PHE A 57 -3.13 5.49 5.31
C PHE A 57 -2.74 4.67 4.10
N ASP A 58 -1.85 5.21 3.27
CA ASP A 58 -1.08 4.34 2.39
C ASP A 58 -0.15 3.41 3.19
N ILE A 59 0.34 2.34 2.57
CA ILE A 59 1.18 1.34 3.22
C ILE A 59 2.63 1.48 2.76
N ASP A 60 2.86 1.25 1.48
CA ASP A 60 4.19 1.14 0.90
C ASP A 60 4.90 2.50 0.89
N ASN A 61 6.16 2.55 1.34
CA ASN A 61 6.91 3.80 1.57
C ASN A 61 6.25 4.81 2.54
N CYS A 62 5.13 4.46 3.18
CA CYS A 62 4.38 5.31 4.09
C CYS A 62 4.45 4.79 5.53
N LEU A 63 3.90 3.60 5.80
CA LEU A 63 3.98 2.91 7.10
C LEU A 63 5.37 2.31 7.35
N TYR A 64 6.20 2.22 6.32
CA TYR A 64 7.60 1.89 6.44
C TYR A 64 8.40 2.77 5.48
N LYS A 65 9.67 3.01 5.79
CA LYS A 65 10.50 3.96 5.03
C LYS A 65 10.85 3.43 3.64
N SER A 66 10.95 4.33 2.66
CA SER A 66 11.47 3.99 1.32
C SER A 66 12.92 3.49 1.37
N SER A 67 13.69 3.96 2.36
CA SER A 67 15.06 3.50 2.64
C SER A 67 15.18 2.02 3.03
N THR A 68 14.07 1.30 3.25
CA THR A 68 14.05 -0.16 3.37
C THR A 68 14.34 -0.89 2.06
N ARG A 69 14.28 -0.19 0.92
CA ARG A 69 14.58 -0.71 -0.42
C ARG A 69 13.72 -1.91 -0.85
N ILE A 70 12.53 -2.07 -0.28
CA ILE A 70 11.55 -3.08 -0.72
C ILE A 70 11.19 -2.87 -2.19
N HIS A 71 11.09 -1.62 -2.64
CA HIS A 71 10.87 -1.29 -4.05
C HIS A 71 11.96 -1.83 -4.98
N ASP A 72 13.23 -1.89 -4.53
CA ASP A 72 14.31 -2.46 -5.35
C ASP A 72 14.16 -3.98 -5.50
N LEU A 73 13.76 -4.67 -4.43
CA LEU A 73 13.45 -6.11 -4.48
C LEU A 73 12.23 -6.40 -5.35
N MET A 74 11.22 -5.53 -5.28
CA MET A 74 10.07 -5.56 -6.16
C MET A 74 10.52 -5.45 -7.61
N GLN A 75 11.34 -4.45 -7.95
CA GLN A 75 11.86 -4.25 -9.31
C GLN A 75 12.63 -5.47 -9.82
N ILE A 76 13.50 -6.08 -8.99
CA ILE A 76 14.21 -7.31 -9.35
C ILE A 76 13.22 -8.45 -9.64
N SER A 77 12.21 -8.63 -8.78
CA SER A 77 11.20 -9.68 -8.92
C SER A 77 10.34 -9.48 -10.17
N ILE A 78 9.98 -8.24 -10.49
CA ILE A 78 9.30 -7.86 -11.73
C ILE A 78 10.14 -8.26 -12.94
N LEU A 79 11.41 -7.86 -12.99
CA LEU A 79 12.30 -8.17 -14.10
C LEU A 79 12.51 -9.69 -14.27
N ASN A 80 12.59 -10.43 -13.16
CA ASN A 80 12.63 -11.89 -13.18
C ASN A 80 11.33 -12.50 -13.74
N TYR A 81 10.17 -11.96 -13.37
CA TYR A 81 8.89 -12.38 -13.93
C TYR A 81 8.86 -12.16 -15.45
N PHE A 82 9.21 -10.97 -15.92
CA PHE A 82 9.27 -10.65 -17.36
C PHE A 82 10.20 -11.60 -18.12
N LYS A 83 11.41 -11.85 -17.60
CA LYS A 83 12.39 -12.73 -18.23
C LYS A 83 11.88 -14.16 -18.35
N ASN A 84 11.28 -14.70 -17.28
CA ASN A 84 10.90 -16.12 -17.23
C ASN A 84 9.53 -16.39 -17.90
N GLN A 85 8.57 -15.47 -17.77
CA GLN A 85 7.19 -15.65 -18.24
C GLN A 85 6.94 -15.03 -19.61
N LEU A 86 7.33 -13.76 -19.78
CA LEU A 86 7.09 -13.04 -21.04
C LEU A 86 8.23 -13.24 -22.06
N LYS A 87 9.36 -13.82 -21.64
CA LYS A 87 10.55 -14.06 -22.48
C LYS A 87 11.05 -12.79 -23.19
N VAL A 88 10.81 -11.63 -22.58
CA VAL A 88 11.32 -10.33 -23.06
C VAL A 88 12.71 -10.08 -22.52
N SER A 89 13.47 -9.23 -23.22
CA SER A 89 14.80 -8.80 -22.77
C SER A 89 14.72 -7.99 -21.48
N HIS A 90 15.83 -7.93 -20.74
CA HIS A 90 15.91 -7.12 -19.51
C HIS A 90 15.65 -5.63 -19.76
N GLU A 91 16.19 -5.09 -20.86
CA GLU A 91 16.01 -3.69 -21.24
C GLU A 91 14.54 -3.37 -21.55
N GLU A 92 13.87 -4.26 -22.27
CA GLU A 92 12.44 -4.12 -22.57
C GLU A 92 11.57 -4.24 -21.32
N ALA A 93 11.87 -5.18 -20.43
CA ALA A 93 11.18 -5.32 -19.15
C ALA A 93 11.29 -4.05 -18.29
N GLN A 94 12.48 -3.47 -18.22
CA GLN A 94 12.72 -2.22 -17.49
C GLN A 94 11.95 -1.06 -18.12
N LYS A 95 11.94 -0.96 -19.44
CA LYS A 95 11.18 0.05 -20.19
C LYS A 95 9.67 -0.07 -19.94
N LEU A 96 9.12 -1.28 -20.02
CA LEU A 96 7.70 -1.54 -19.77
C LEU A 96 7.31 -1.20 -18.34
N ASN A 97 8.10 -1.65 -17.37
CA ASN A 97 7.87 -1.36 -15.96
C ASN A 97 7.84 0.16 -15.70
N ASN A 98 8.84 0.89 -16.17
CA ASN A 98 8.92 2.35 -15.97
C ASN A 98 7.77 3.08 -16.69
N THR A 99 7.43 2.65 -17.90
CA THR A 99 6.35 3.25 -18.69
C THR A 99 5.00 3.10 -17.99
N TYR A 100 4.66 1.88 -17.57
CA TYR A 100 3.38 1.61 -16.93
C TYR A 100 3.30 2.16 -15.52
N TYR A 101 4.40 2.13 -14.77
CA TYR A 101 4.44 2.77 -13.46
C TYR A 101 4.21 4.28 -13.58
N LYS A 102 4.87 4.96 -14.53
CA LYS A 102 4.67 6.39 -14.78
C LYS A 102 3.27 6.73 -15.28
N GLN A 103 2.68 5.90 -16.13
CA GLN A 103 1.40 6.19 -16.75
C GLN A 103 0.21 5.87 -15.83
N TYR A 104 0.34 4.83 -15.00
CA TYR A 104 -0.79 4.27 -14.27
C TYR A 104 -0.62 4.28 -12.73
N GLY A 105 0.54 4.70 -12.21
CA GLY A 105 0.86 4.63 -10.78
C GLY A 105 1.04 3.20 -10.25
N LEU A 106 0.91 2.20 -11.12
CA LEU A 106 1.00 0.77 -10.80
C LEU A 106 1.33 0.00 -12.09
N ALA A 107 2.55 -0.54 -12.19
CA ALA A 107 3.03 -1.15 -13.44
C ALA A 107 2.15 -2.32 -13.92
N ILE A 108 1.62 -3.13 -12.99
CA ILE A 108 0.78 -4.28 -13.32
C ILE A 108 -0.52 -3.88 -14.05
N ARG A 109 -1.01 -2.64 -13.86
CA ARG A 109 -2.20 -2.17 -14.59
C ARG A 109 -1.98 -2.15 -16.10
N GLY A 110 -0.84 -1.64 -16.57
CA GLY A 110 -0.51 -1.66 -18.00
C GLY A 110 -0.26 -3.08 -18.52
N LEU A 111 0.33 -3.94 -17.69
CA LEU A 111 0.58 -5.33 -18.06
C LEU A 111 -0.69 -6.15 -18.25
N VAL A 112 -1.69 -5.98 -17.38
CA VAL A 112 -3.00 -6.61 -17.54
C VAL A 112 -3.69 -6.11 -18.80
N MET A 113 -3.66 -4.79 -19.05
CA MET A 113 -4.38 -4.18 -20.18
C MET A 113 -3.78 -4.53 -21.56
N PHE A 114 -2.46 -4.65 -21.66
CA PHE A 114 -1.78 -4.72 -22.97
C PHE A 114 -0.99 -6.01 -23.22
N HIS A 115 -0.81 -6.87 -22.22
CA HIS A 115 0.06 -8.06 -22.32
C HIS A 115 -0.59 -9.38 -21.85
N ASP A 116 -1.92 -9.41 -21.64
CA ASP A 116 -2.67 -10.60 -21.21
C ASP A 116 -2.09 -11.28 -19.95
N ILE A 117 -1.47 -10.48 -19.07
CA ILE A 117 -0.93 -10.96 -17.80
C ILE A 117 -2.08 -11.13 -16.81
N LYS A 118 -2.15 -12.32 -16.21
CA LYS A 118 -3.03 -12.58 -15.06
C LYS A 118 -2.46 -11.90 -13.82
N ALA A 119 -3.10 -10.84 -13.35
CA ALA A 119 -2.62 -10.06 -12.20
C ALA A 119 -2.39 -10.90 -10.93
N MET A 120 -3.27 -11.88 -10.65
CA MET A 120 -3.08 -12.79 -9.51
C MET A 120 -1.85 -13.69 -9.66
N GLU A 121 -1.53 -14.12 -10.89
CA GLU A 121 -0.30 -14.88 -11.13
C GLU A 121 0.91 -13.97 -10.91
N TYR A 122 0.93 -12.80 -11.55
CA TYR A 122 1.99 -11.81 -11.33
C TYR A 122 2.22 -11.51 -9.85
N ASN A 123 1.15 -11.26 -9.07
CA ASN A 123 1.23 -11.01 -7.64
C ASN A 123 1.92 -12.15 -6.88
N ARG A 124 1.60 -13.39 -7.22
CA ARG A 124 2.21 -14.57 -6.60
C ARG A 124 3.73 -14.63 -6.80
N PHE A 125 4.19 -14.27 -8.01
CA PHE A 125 5.61 -14.35 -8.40
C PHE A 125 6.44 -13.13 -8.04
N VAL A 126 5.76 -12.00 -7.79
CA VAL A 126 6.41 -10.70 -7.62
C VAL A 126 6.27 -10.23 -6.18
N ASP A 127 5.05 -10.11 -5.68
CA ASP A 127 4.75 -9.45 -4.41
C ASP A 127 4.71 -10.46 -3.25
N ASP A 128 3.89 -11.51 -3.37
CA ASP A 128 3.72 -12.52 -2.33
C ASP A 128 5.02 -13.30 -2.05
N SER A 129 5.90 -13.43 -3.05
CA SER A 129 7.18 -14.13 -2.92
C SER A 129 8.28 -13.31 -2.25
N LEU A 130 8.12 -12.01 -2.05
CA LEU A 130 9.16 -11.21 -1.39
C LEU A 130 9.38 -11.68 0.07
N PRO A 131 10.62 -11.86 0.53
CA PRO A 131 10.92 -12.19 1.92
C PRO A 131 10.86 -10.95 2.82
N LEU A 132 9.68 -10.32 2.91
CA LEU A 132 9.50 -9.04 3.63
C LEU A 132 9.91 -9.11 5.10
N GLN A 133 9.83 -10.29 5.72
CA GLN A 133 10.25 -10.52 7.10
C GLN A 133 11.74 -10.30 7.35
N ASP A 134 12.57 -10.30 6.31
CA ASP A 134 14.01 -10.03 6.45
C ASP A 134 14.30 -8.52 6.55
N ILE A 135 13.27 -7.69 6.34
CA ILE A 135 13.38 -6.23 6.22
C ILE A 135 12.44 -5.51 7.19
N LEU A 136 11.16 -5.89 7.17
CA LEU A 136 10.14 -5.33 8.05
C LEU A 136 10.19 -6.02 9.39
N GLN A 137 10.45 -5.23 10.42
CA GLN A 137 10.45 -5.62 11.82
C GLN A 137 9.39 -4.80 12.57
N PRO A 138 8.95 -5.23 13.77
CA PRO A 138 8.03 -4.45 14.58
C PRO A 138 8.54 -3.02 14.82
N ASP A 139 7.73 -2.01 14.48
CA ASP A 139 8.06 -0.61 14.67
C ASP A 139 7.26 -0.05 15.87
N LEU A 140 7.92 -0.04 17.02
CA LEU A 140 7.30 0.42 18.28
C LEU A 140 6.94 1.91 18.24
N SER A 141 7.74 2.74 17.56
CA SER A 141 7.48 4.19 17.48
C SER A 141 6.26 4.48 16.62
N LEU A 142 6.14 3.80 15.49
CA LEU A 142 4.94 3.85 14.64
C LEU A 142 3.70 3.36 15.41
N ARG A 143 3.82 2.22 16.08
CA ARG A 143 2.74 1.64 16.89
C ARG A 143 2.25 2.61 17.96
N GLU A 144 3.17 3.22 18.72
CA GLU A 144 2.83 4.19 19.77
C GLU A 144 2.11 5.43 19.21
N MET A 145 2.58 5.97 18.08
CA MET A 145 1.93 7.10 17.42
C MET A 145 0.51 6.76 16.98
N LEU A 146 0.30 5.60 16.34
CA LEU A 146 -1.03 5.14 15.92
C LEU A 146 -1.96 4.89 17.13
N ILE A 147 -1.45 4.36 18.25
CA ILE A 147 -2.22 4.21 19.48
C ILE A 147 -2.67 5.57 20.03
N LYS A 148 -1.78 6.57 20.09
CA LYS A 148 -2.15 7.92 20.51
C LYS A 148 -3.25 8.51 19.62
N LEU A 149 -3.12 8.34 18.30
CA LEU A 149 -4.11 8.79 17.33
C LEU A 149 -5.47 8.13 17.55
N ARG A 150 -5.52 6.79 17.76
CA ARG A 150 -6.76 6.09 18.07
C ARG A 150 -7.39 6.55 19.38
N ASN A 151 -6.56 6.76 20.41
CA ASN A 151 -7.04 7.08 21.75
C ASN A 151 -7.46 8.55 21.92
N SER A 152 -7.11 9.44 20.98
CA SER A 152 -7.47 10.86 21.07
C SER A 152 -8.96 11.12 20.91
N GLY A 153 -9.70 10.21 20.26
CA GLY A 153 -11.10 10.42 19.88
C GLY A 153 -11.30 11.47 18.77
N ALA A 154 -10.22 11.97 18.16
CA ALA A 154 -10.31 12.96 17.08
C ALA A 154 -10.71 12.32 15.74
N VAL A 155 -10.44 11.03 15.56
CA VAL A 155 -10.78 10.22 14.39
C VAL A 155 -11.50 8.95 14.86
N ASP A 156 -12.52 8.52 14.13
CA ASP A 156 -13.32 7.34 14.49
C ASP A 156 -12.73 6.05 13.93
N LYS A 157 -12.09 6.14 12.75
CA LYS A 157 -11.45 5.00 12.08
C LYS A 157 -10.09 5.33 11.52
N LEU A 158 -9.15 4.40 11.67
CA LEU A 158 -7.93 4.33 10.88
C LEU A 158 -8.13 3.29 9.77
N TRP A 159 -7.91 3.68 8.52
CA TRP A 159 -8.24 2.85 7.37
C TRP A 159 -7.03 2.70 6.45
N LEU A 160 -6.67 1.46 6.12
CA LEU A 160 -5.60 1.20 5.16
C LEU A 160 -6.13 1.46 3.74
N PHE A 161 -5.38 2.18 2.92
CA PHE A 161 -5.74 2.48 1.54
C PHE A 161 -4.53 2.34 0.61
N THR A 162 -4.35 1.16 0.03
CA THR A 162 -3.15 0.78 -0.74
C THR A 162 -3.46 0.43 -2.20
N ASN A 163 -2.47 0.62 -3.08
CA ASN A 163 -2.50 0.11 -4.46
C ASN A 163 -2.05 -1.35 -4.58
N ALA A 164 -1.50 -1.95 -3.52
CA ALA A 164 -1.13 -3.36 -3.50
C ALA A 164 -2.36 -4.28 -3.36
N TYR A 165 -2.16 -5.58 -3.56
CA TYR A 165 -3.16 -6.58 -3.23
C TYR A 165 -3.24 -6.80 -1.71
N LYS A 166 -4.38 -7.31 -1.24
CA LYS A 166 -4.62 -7.49 0.21
C LYS A 166 -3.54 -8.33 0.91
N ASN A 167 -3.03 -9.38 0.27
CA ASN A 167 -2.03 -10.26 0.90
C ASN A 167 -0.79 -9.47 1.32
N HIS A 168 -0.26 -8.63 0.43
CA HIS A 168 0.90 -7.78 0.70
C HIS A 168 0.61 -6.76 1.82
N GLY A 169 -0.47 -5.99 1.68
CA GLY A 169 -0.83 -4.97 2.68
C GLY A 169 -1.00 -5.56 4.08
N LEU A 170 -1.69 -6.71 4.19
CA LEU A 170 -1.86 -7.42 5.47
C LEU A 170 -0.54 -7.98 6.01
N ARG A 171 0.35 -8.47 5.15
CA ARG A 171 1.70 -8.92 5.57
C ARG A 171 2.51 -7.77 6.16
N CYS A 172 2.53 -6.61 5.50
CA CYS A 172 3.25 -5.43 5.98
C CYS A 172 2.80 -5.03 7.38
N VAL A 173 1.50 -4.83 7.60
CA VAL A 173 1.01 -4.38 8.92
C VAL A 173 1.19 -5.41 10.02
N ARG A 174 1.16 -6.71 9.67
CA ARG A 174 1.46 -7.79 10.63
C ARG A 174 2.94 -7.79 11.03
N LEU A 175 3.86 -7.67 10.08
CA LEU A 175 5.31 -7.63 10.34
C LEU A 175 5.71 -6.37 11.12
N LEU A 176 5.11 -5.22 10.80
CA LEU A 176 5.32 -3.96 11.52
C LEU A 176 4.69 -3.94 12.91
N GLY A 177 3.83 -4.91 13.24
CA GLY A 177 3.18 -5.00 14.55
C GLY A 177 2.11 -3.93 14.77
N ILE A 178 1.33 -3.61 13.72
CA ILE A 178 0.30 -2.55 13.74
C ILE A 178 -1.04 -3.03 13.16
N ALA A 179 -1.20 -4.32 12.86
CA ALA A 179 -2.37 -4.87 12.19
C ALA A 179 -3.68 -4.74 13.00
N ASP A 180 -3.58 -4.61 14.32
CA ASP A 180 -4.71 -4.44 15.24
C ASP A 180 -5.17 -2.98 15.41
N LEU A 181 -4.47 -2.03 14.80
CA LEU A 181 -4.72 -0.59 14.95
C LEU A 181 -5.56 0.01 13.82
N PHE A 182 -6.00 -0.80 12.86
CA PHE A 182 -6.83 -0.36 11.75
C PHE A 182 -8.22 -0.98 11.82
N ASP A 183 -9.21 -0.30 11.26
CA ASP A 183 -10.62 -0.72 11.26
C ASP A 183 -11.03 -1.35 9.92
N GLY A 184 -10.14 -1.30 8.93
CA GLY A 184 -10.35 -1.91 7.63
C GLY A 184 -9.26 -1.60 6.61
N ILE A 185 -9.43 -2.17 5.43
CA ILE A 185 -8.51 -2.02 4.30
C ILE A 185 -9.27 -1.88 2.98
N THR A 186 -8.86 -0.90 2.18
CA THR A 186 -9.15 -0.79 0.76
C THR A 186 -7.86 -1.01 -0.02
N TYR A 187 -7.89 -1.95 -0.95
CA TYR A 187 -6.71 -2.45 -1.69
C TYR A 187 -7.00 -2.56 -3.19
N CYS A 188 -6.01 -2.62 -4.07
CA CYS A 188 -6.28 -2.83 -5.50
C CYS A 188 -6.69 -4.30 -5.75
N ASP A 189 -7.88 -4.55 -6.32
CA ASP A 189 -8.36 -5.93 -6.50
C ASP A 189 -7.82 -6.54 -7.79
N TYR A 190 -6.78 -7.36 -7.66
CA TYR A 190 -6.11 -8.03 -8.77
C TYR A 190 -6.90 -9.22 -9.35
N ARG A 191 -8.08 -9.53 -8.81
CA ARG A 191 -8.98 -10.52 -9.43
C ARG A 191 -9.77 -9.92 -10.60
N GLN A 192 -9.83 -8.59 -10.70
CA GLN A 192 -10.49 -7.91 -11.81
C GLN A 192 -9.71 -8.12 -13.11
N THR A 193 -10.40 -8.52 -14.17
CA THR A 193 -9.81 -8.91 -15.45
C THR A 193 -9.66 -7.75 -16.43
N ASP A 194 -10.45 -6.69 -16.27
CA ASP A 194 -10.62 -5.69 -17.33
C ASP A 194 -9.72 -4.48 -17.10
N THR A 195 -9.81 -3.88 -15.90
CA THR A 195 -9.00 -2.72 -15.53
C THR A 195 -8.86 -2.68 -14.01
N LEU A 196 -7.62 -2.61 -13.54
CA LEU A 196 -7.33 -2.42 -12.13
C LEU A 196 -7.72 -1.00 -11.68
N ILE A 197 -8.54 -0.91 -10.64
CA ILE A 197 -8.92 0.35 -9.98
C ILE A 197 -7.92 0.60 -8.84
N CYS A 198 -7.03 1.58 -9.05
CA CYS A 198 -5.97 1.97 -8.13
C CYS A 198 -5.85 3.50 -8.05
N LYS A 199 -5.32 4.04 -6.95
CA LYS A 199 -4.96 5.45 -6.82
C LYS A 199 -4.00 5.86 -7.95
N PRO A 200 -4.10 7.07 -8.52
CA PRO A 200 -4.96 8.19 -8.12
C PRO A 200 -6.36 8.20 -8.77
N ASP A 201 -6.85 7.08 -9.32
CA ASP A 201 -8.18 7.03 -9.95
C ASP A 201 -9.29 7.37 -8.93
N VAL A 202 -10.20 8.28 -9.28
CA VAL A 202 -11.30 8.70 -8.41
C VAL A 202 -12.16 7.52 -7.92
N ARG A 203 -12.28 6.46 -8.73
CA ARG A 203 -13.03 5.25 -8.36
C ARG A 203 -12.40 4.51 -7.19
N ALA A 204 -11.07 4.60 -7.02
CA ALA A 204 -10.38 4.02 -5.86
C ALA A 204 -10.75 4.77 -4.56
N PHE A 205 -10.81 6.10 -4.62
CA PHE A 205 -11.21 6.94 -3.49
C PHE A 205 -12.69 6.78 -3.13
N GLU A 206 -13.57 6.66 -4.13
CA GLU A 206 -15.00 6.38 -3.88
C GLU A 206 -15.18 5.01 -3.22
N ARG A 207 -14.44 4.01 -3.68
CA ARG A 207 -14.44 2.69 -3.03
C ARG A 207 -13.95 2.77 -1.58
N ALA A 208 -12.86 3.48 -1.30
CA ALA A 208 -12.37 3.66 0.07
C ALA A 208 -13.38 4.41 0.97
N LYS A 209 -14.07 5.41 0.41
CA LYS A 209 -15.15 6.13 1.08
C LYS A 209 -16.30 5.19 1.45
N ILE A 210 -16.80 4.42 0.49
CA ILE A 210 -17.90 3.46 0.71
C ILE A 210 -17.52 2.38 1.70
N GLN A 211 -16.34 1.75 1.54
CA GLN A 211 -15.90 0.65 2.40
C GLN A 211 -15.66 1.09 3.85
N SER A 212 -15.16 2.32 4.06
CA SER A 212 -14.96 2.87 5.40
C SER A 212 -16.25 3.39 6.06
N GLY A 213 -17.31 3.63 5.28
CA GLY A 213 -18.56 4.24 5.74
C GLY A 213 -18.52 5.77 5.81
N LEU A 214 -17.49 6.39 5.23
CA LEU A 214 -17.35 7.84 5.19
C LEU A 214 -18.47 8.48 4.37
N GLY A 215 -19.24 9.39 5.00
CA GLY A 215 -20.30 10.12 4.32
C GLY A 215 -19.80 11.34 3.54
N ASP A 216 -18.78 12.05 4.04
CA ASP A 216 -18.28 13.32 3.49
C ASP A 216 -16.75 13.40 3.52
N TYR A 217 -16.12 13.73 2.38
CA TYR A 217 -14.66 13.87 2.29
C TYR A 217 -14.08 14.92 3.25
N ARG A 218 -14.84 15.94 3.65
CA ARG A 218 -14.37 16.95 4.62
C ARG A 218 -13.98 16.34 5.97
N ASN A 219 -14.51 15.17 6.30
CA ASN A 219 -14.18 14.40 7.51
C ASN A 219 -13.12 13.31 7.25
N ALA A 220 -12.38 13.42 6.14
CA ALA A 220 -11.28 12.52 5.82
C ALA A 220 -9.90 13.19 5.96
N TRP A 221 -8.96 12.42 6.50
CA TRP A 221 -7.53 12.68 6.47
C TRP A 221 -6.86 11.63 5.59
N PHE A 222 -5.79 12.01 4.91
CA PHE A 222 -5.07 11.08 4.05
C PHE A 222 -3.56 11.31 4.08
N VAL A 223 -2.79 10.24 4.29
CA VAL A 223 -1.32 10.25 4.19
C VAL A 223 -0.84 9.26 3.14
N ASP A 224 0.03 9.71 2.25
CA ASP A 224 0.54 8.97 1.09
C ASP A 224 1.87 9.59 0.61
N ASP A 225 2.75 8.80 0.00
CA ASP A 225 4.04 9.26 -0.54
C ASP A 225 3.92 9.80 -1.98
N SER A 226 2.83 9.47 -2.68
CA SER A 226 2.53 9.89 -4.04
C SER A 226 1.85 11.24 -4.10
N GLY A 227 2.52 12.21 -4.73
CA GLY A 227 1.97 13.56 -4.94
C GLY A 227 0.68 13.55 -5.77
N ALA A 228 0.54 12.63 -6.72
CA ALA A 228 -0.69 12.45 -7.51
C ALA A 228 -1.85 11.93 -6.66
N ASN A 229 -1.59 10.99 -5.74
CA ASN A 229 -2.61 10.48 -4.81
C ASN A 229 -3.09 11.60 -3.88
N ILE A 230 -2.14 12.36 -3.31
CA ILE A 230 -2.46 13.50 -2.45
C ILE A 230 -3.26 14.57 -3.20
N SER A 231 -2.87 14.88 -4.45
CA SER A 231 -3.60 15.82 -5.30
C SER A 231 -5.05 15.38 -5.54
N GLN A 232 -5.29 14.08 -5.74
CA GLN A 232 -6.64 13.55 -5.88
C GLN A 232 -7.46 13.70 -4.59
N GLY A 233 -6.88 13.44 -3.43
CA GLY A 233 -7.53 13.66 -2.13
C GLY A 233 -7.95 15.12 -1.93
N ILE A 234 -7.07 16.07 -2.25
CA ILE A 234 -7.36 17.52 -2.22
C ILE A 234 -8.51 17.86 -3.17
N ASN A 235 -8.47 17.36 -4.41
CA ASN A 235 -9.49 17.65 -5.42
C ASN A 235 -10.88 17.11 -5.02
N LEU A 236 -10.93 16.04 -4.22
CA LEU A 236 -12.16 15.48 -3.67
C LEU A 236 -12.66 16.22 -2.42
N GLY A 237 -11.89 17.17 -1.90
CA GLY A 237 -12.26 17.97 -0.72
C GLY A 237 -11.95 17.29 0.61
N MET A 238 -10.92 16.44 0.67
CA MET A 238 -10.44 15.89 1.94
C MET A 238 -10.03 17.00 2.91
N GLY A 239 -10.35 16.83 4.19
CA GLY A 239 -10.12 17.84 5.23
C GLY A 239 -8.64 18.20 5.38
N LYS A 240 -7.75 17.19 5.40
CA LYS A 240 -6.30 17.39 5.29
C LYS A 240 -5.64 16.25 4.52
N CYS A 241 -4.68 16.58 3.67
CA CYS A 241 -3.81 15.60 3.04
C CYS A 241 -2.34 15.87 3.39
N ILE A 242 -1.63 14.79 3.71
CA ILE A 242 -0.26 14.80 4.22
C ILE A 242 0.63 14.05 3.23
N HIS A 243 1.51 14.77 2.56
CA HIS A 243 2.46 14.20 1.61
C HIS A 243 3.73 13.77 2.33
N LEU A 244 4.02 12.48 2.37
CA LEU A 244 5.21 11.94 3.00
C LEU A 244 6.38 11.89 2.00
N VAL A 245 7.45 12.64 2.28
CA VAL A 245 8.63 12.77 1.41
C VAL A 245 9.88 12.53 2.24
N GLU A 246 10.39 11.29 2.24
CA GLU A 246 11.56 10.92 3.05
C GLU A 246 12.84 11.68 2.62
N ASN A 247 13.11 11.69 1.31
CA ASN A 247 14.31 12.30 0.73
C ASN A 247 13.95 13.42 -0.26
N GLU A 248 13.41 13.03 -1.41
CA GLU A 248 13.03 13.92 -2.50
C GLU A 248 11.71 13.47 -3.11
N VAL A 249 11.02 14.39 -3.78
CA VAL A 249 9.75 14.11 -4.44
C VAL A 249 10.00 13.18 -5.62
N ASN A 250 9.35 12.03 -5.62
CA ASN A 250 9.36 11.16 -6.78
C ASN A 250 8.44 11.74 -7.86
N GLU A 251 9.01 12.43 -8.85
CA GLU A 251 8.23 13.06 -9.94
C GLU A 251 7.42 12.07 -10.78
N ILE A 252 7.77 10.77 -10.75
CA ILE A 252 6.99 9.72 -11.42
C ILE A 252 5.65 9.52 -10.71
N LEU A 253 5.63 9.68 -9.39
CA LEU A 253 4.42 9.62 -8.55
C LEU A 253 3.68 10.97 -8.50
N GLY A 254 4.04 11.92 -9.37
CA GLY A 254 3.44 13.23 -9.44
C GLY A 254 4.21 14.28 -8.65
N LYS A 255 3.96 15.55 -9.00
CA LYS A 255 4.56 16.69 -8.32
C LYS A 255 4.02 16.84 -6.91
N ALA A 256 4.81 17.44 -6.03
CA ALA A 256 4.32 17.86 -4.72
C ALA A 256 3.11 18.80 -4.91
N PRO A 257 2.01 18.56 -4.20
CA PRO A 257 0.88 19.49 -4.22
C PRO A 257 1.27 20.85 -3.60
N PRO A 258 0.47 21.90 -3.85
CA PRO A 258 0.72 23.23 -3.30
C PRO A 258 0.83 23.22 -1.76
N PRO A 259 1.82 23.90 -1.15
CA PRO A 259 2.01 23.90 0.31
C PRO A 259 0.85 24.49 1.12
N ASP A 260 -0.01 25.30 0.50
CA ASP A 260 -1.24 25.84 1.09
C ASP A 260 -2.39 24.81 1.11
N LYS A 261 -2.24 23.68 0.41
CA LYS A 261 -3.26 22.63 0.26
C LYS A 261 -2.85 21.27 0.82
N SER A 262 -1.56 21.05 1.10
CA SER A 262 -1.05 19.82 1.70
C SER A 262 0.05 20.10 2.71
N ILE A 263 0.19 19.21 3.69
CA ILE A 263 1.27 19.23 4.67
C ILE A 263 2.35 18.26 4.21
N THR A 264 3.63 18.66 4.21
CA THR A 264 4.74 17.77 3.88
C THR A 264 5.47 17.32 5.15
N ILE A 265 5.71 16.02 5.28
CA ILE A 265 6.48 15.41 6.38
C ILE A 265 7.58 14.50 5.84
N LYS A 266 8.62 14.25 6.64
CA LYS A 266 9.69 13.32 6.25
C LYS A 266 9.46 11.91 6.79
N HIS A 267 8.93 11.82 7.99
CA HIS A 267 8.61 10.57 8.65
C HIS A 267 7.15 10.57 9.08
N ILE A 268 6.49 9.43 9.00
CA ILE A 268 5.09 9.31 9.37
C ILE A 268 4.84 9.68 10.84
N THR A 269 5.83 9.46 11.71
CA THR A 269 5.77 9.86 13.12
C THR A 269 5.83 11.38 13.32
N ASP A 270 6.22 12.16 12.31
CA ASP A 270 6.15 13.63 12.36
C ASP A 270 4.71 14.16 12.37
N MET A 271 3.70 13.32 12.08
CA MET A 271 2.29 13.71 12.09
C MET A 271 1.84 14.32 13.41
N GLU A 272 2.31 13.81 14.55
CA GLU A 272 1.96 14.34 15.88
C GLU A 272 2.31 15.83 16.02
N ARG A 273 3.37 16.28 15.32
CA ARG A 273 3.79 17.69 15.32
C ARG A 273 3.00 18.56 14.35
N VAL A 274 2.61 18.03 13.19
CA VAL A 274 2.03 18.84 12.10
C VAL A 274 0.50 18.84 12.08
N VAL A 275 -0.14 17.85 12.71
CA VAL A 275 -1.58 17.77 12.93
C VAL A 275 -1.88 17.46 14.41
N PRO A 276 -1.36 18.27 15.36
CA PRO A 276 -1.46 18.01 16.80
C PRO A 276 -2.92 17.89 17.30
N GLU A 277 -3.86 18.55 16.61
CA GLU A 277 -5.27 18.47 16.92
C GLU A 277 -5.85 17.05 16.80
N LEU A 278 -5.22 16.16 16.02
CA LEU A 278 -5.62 14.77 15.90
C LEU A 278 -5.10 13.88 17.03
N PHE A 279 -4.17 14.38 17.84
CA PHE A 279 -3.51 13.65 18.92
C PHE A 279 -3.94 14.12 20.32
N GLY A 280 -5.01 14.92 20.41
CA GLY A 280 -5.53 15.44 21.67
C GLY A 280 -4.75 16.63 22.24
N HIS A 281 -3.78 17.16 21.48
CA HIS A 281 -3.08 18.38 21.84
C HIS A 281 -3.91 19.58 21.34
N CYS A 282 -4.45 20.39 22.27
CA CYS A 282 -4.96 21.71 21.90
C CYS A 282 -3.78 22.58 21.46
N CYS A 283 -3.89 23.23 20.30
CA CYS A 283 -2.97 24.31 19.93
C CYS A 283 -2.98 25.37 21.03
N ILE A 284 -1.83 25.59 21.67
CA ILE A 284 -1.60 26.69 22.64
C ILE A 284 -1.38 27.98 21.85
#